data_AF-A0A7W1ECX5-F1
#
_entry.id   AF-A0A7W1ECX5-F1
#
_cell.length_a   1.000
_cell.length_b   1.000
_cell.length_c   1.000
_cell.angle_alpha   90.00
_cell.angle_beta   90.00
_cell.angle_gamma   90.00
#
_symmetry.space_group_name_H-M   'P 1'
#
loop_
_entity.id
_entity.type
_entity.pdbx_description
1 polymer ?
#
loop_
_entity_poly.entity_id
_entity_poly.type
_entity_poly.pdbx_seq_one_letter_code
_entity_poly.pdbx_strand_id
1 'polypeptide(L)'
;MSERLFCFRWDIDHRVCMTEGMPRIRSVCRDFGVPNTFFVNMGQSTNLKEWVAGGARGVARSKAKLADKDAIHLIHKTGWPRFVLETVLARPVGLSFIPELQAVQAEGHELGLHGGMDHVVWSRRFHQLPDAVLERDLDDSYGHFLRHFGRPTGFSSPGFYSDERVMRWLDRHGFTYNGDGIGGEPHVAEAAGMPLRHWTIPVTLSGPRTIPFLEYHGARGTPERDVIADLQSHLD
;
A
#
# COMPACT_ATOMS: atom_id res chain seq x y z
N MET A 1 -5.45 -32.17 8.33
CA MET A 1 -5.65 -30.96 7.50
C MET A 1 -4.84 -29.87 8.15
N SER A 2 -3.91 -29.23 7.44
CA SER A 2 -3.21 -28.06 7.99
C SER A 2 -4.24 -26.95 8.21
N GLU A 3 -4.15 -26.28 9.36
CA GLU A 3 -4.96 -25.10 9.63
C GLU A 3 -4.59 -24.04 8.57
N ARG A 4 -5.57 -23.59 7.78
CA ARG A 4 -5.39 -22.49 6.83
C ARG A 4 -5.64 -21.20 7.59
N LEU A 5 -4.65 -20.30 7.58
CA LEU A 5 -4.77 -18.97 8.18
C LEU A 5 -5.16 -17.97 7.10
N PHE A 6 -6.11 -17.10 7.43
CA PHE A 6 -6.53 -16.01 6.57
C PHE A 6 -6.31 -14.69 7.28
N CYS A 7 -5.71 -13.72 6.59
CA CYS A 7 -5.52 -12.37 7.10
C CYS A 7 -6.04 -11.34 6.10
N PHE A 8 -6.70 -10.30 6.61
CA PHE A 8 -6.97 -9.11 5.81
C PHE A 8 -5.84 -8.11 6.03
N ARG A 9 -5.30 -7.64 4.91
CA ARG A 9 -4.35 -6.54 4.89
C ARG A 9 -4.92 -5.38 4.07
N TRP A 10 -4.57 -4.17 4.46
CA TRP A 10 -5.10 -2.95 3.86
C TRP A 10 -3.97 -1.95 3.61
N ASP A 11 -3.83 -1.51 2.37
CA ASP A 11 -2.85 -0.48 2.00
C ASP A 11 -3.49 0.91 2.13
N ILE A 12 -2.88 1.77 2.96
CA ILE A 12 -3.33 3.14 3.20
C ILE A 12 -2.52 4.06 2.31
N ASP A 13 -2.88 4.05 1.03
CA ASP A 13 -2.19 4.83 0.00
C ASP A 13 -2.53 6.30 0.02
N HIS A 14 -3.76 6.63 0.43
CA HIS A 14 -4.35 7.95 0.26
C HIS A 14 -5.06 8.43 1.52
N ARG A 15 -5.18 9.75 1.66
CA ARG A 15 -5.88 10.39 2.79
C ARG A 15 -7.35 9.98 2.89
N VAL A 16 -8.01 9.70 1.76
CA VAL A 16 -9.40 9.19 1.75
C VAL A 16 -9.52 7.82 2.41
N CYS A 17 -8.46 6.98 2.33
CA CYS A 17 -8.40 5.72 3.07
C CYS A 17 -8.50 5.99 4.58
N MET A 18 -7.85 7.03 5.10
CA MET A 18 -7.94 7.39 6.52
C MET A 18 -9.25 8.07 6.90
N THR A 19 -9.75 9.01 6.10
CA THR A 19 -10.95 9.78 6.50
C THR A 19 -12.26 9.03 6.29
N GLU A 20 -12.31 8.10 5.35
CA GLU A 20 -13.55 7.44 4.93
C GLU A 20 -13.48 5.91 4.99
N GLY A 21 -12.37 5.31 4.53
CA GLY A 21 -12.21 3.86 4.55
C GLY A 21 -12.03 3.30 5.96
N MET A 22 -11.06 3.85 6.68
CA MET A 22 -10.60 3.38 7.98
C MET A 22 -11.71 3.33 9.03
N PRO A 23 -12.59 4.35 9.18
CA PRO A 23 -13.69 4.25 10.14
C PRO A 23 -14.64 3.07 9.87
N ARG A 24 -14.91 2.77 8.59
CA ARG A 24 -15.80 1.66 8.18
C ARG A 24 -15.14 0.31 8.41
N ILE A 25 -13.88 0.17 8.00
CA ILE A 25 -13.12 -1.08 8.20
C ILE A 25 -12.96 -1.37 9.69
N ARG A 26 -12.62 -0.36 10.51
CA ARG A 26 -12.50 -0.52 11.97
C ARG A 26 -13.82 -0.95 12.62
N SER A 27 -14.95 -0.42 12.16
CA SER A 27 -16.27 -0.87 12.65
C SER A 27 -16.45 -2.36 12.42
N VAL A 28 -16.20 -2.83 11.19
CA VAL A 28 -16.29 -4.26 10.85
C VAL A 28 -15.33 -5.09 11.69
N CYS A 29 -14.07 -4.65 11.83
CA CYS A 29 -13.09 -5.38 12.64
C CYS A 29 -13.54 -5.53 14.10
N ARG A 30 -14.17 -4.50 14.66
CA ARG A 30 -14.71 -4.52 16.03
C ARG A 30 -15.91 -5.46 16.15
N ASP A 31 -16.81 -5.44 15.17
CA ASP A 31 -18.00 -6.29 15.17
C ASP A 31 -17.64 -7.78 15.09
N PHE A 32 -16.57 -8.12 14.36
CA PHE A 32 -16.11 -9.52 14.21
C PHE A 32 -14.96 -9.91 15.15
N GLY A 33 -14.34 -8.96 15.86
CA GLY A 33 -13.21 -9.22 16.76
C GLY A 33 -11.94 -9.72 16.05
N VAL A 34 -11.74 -9.38 14.77
CA VAL A 34 -10.61 -9.86 13.96
C VAL A 34 -9.54 -8.77 13.83
N PRO A 35 -8.29 -9.01 14.30
CA PRO A 35 -7.18 -8.11 14.04
C PRO A 35 -6.76 -8.19 12.58
N ASN A 36 -6.28 -7.06 12.06
CA ASN A 36 -5.92 -6.86 10.66
C ASN A 36 -4.58 -6.13 10.60
N THR A 37 -3.95 -6.18 9.43
CA THR A 37 -2.71 -5.44 9.15
C THR A 37 -3.00 -4.25 8.25
N PHE A 38 -2.45 -3.08 8.59
CA PHE A 38 -2.57 -1.87 7.79
C PHE A 38 -1.19 -1.37 7.37
N PHE A 39 -0.89 -1.40 6.08
CA PHE A 39 0.35 -0.85 5.54
C PHE A 39 0.19 0.64 5.30
N VAL A 40 0.98 1.44 6.00
CA VAL A 40 0.85 2.91 6.02
C VAL A 40 1.88 3.55 5.11
N ASN A 41 1.41 4.29 4.09
CA ASN A 41 2.27 5.22 3.36
C ASN A 41 2.52 6.44 4.26
N MET A 42 3.76 6.63 4.74
CA MET A 42 4.10 7.77 5.60
C MET A 42 4.18 9.09 4.82
N GLY A 43 4.44 9.01 3.52
CA GLY A 43 4.69 10.13 2.65
C GLY A 43 3.52 10.53 1.78
N GLN A 44 3.82 11.16 0.64
CA GLN A 44 2.83 11.76 -0.24
C GLN A 44 2.25 10.71 -1.19
N SER A 45 0.96 10.85 -1.49
CA SER A 45 0.26 9.99 -2.44
C SER A 45 0.06 10.62 -3.82
N THR A 46 0.51 11.86 -3.98
CA THR A 46 0.41 12.65 -5.20
C THR A 46 1.63 13.54 -5.30
N ASN A 47 2.26 13.61 -6.47
CA ASN A 47 3.40 14.48 -6.71
C ASN A 47 3.06 15.57 -7.74
N LEU A 48 2.98 16.82 -7.28
CA LEU A 48 2.70 17.98 -8.13
C LEU A 48 3.79 18.23 -9.18
N LYS A 49 5.06 17.93 -8.87
CA LYS A 49 6.17 18.12 -9.81
C LYS A 49 6.01 17.19 -11.00
N GLU A 50 5.49 15.98 -10.84
CA GLU A 50 5.17 15.15 -12.01
C GLU A 50 4.00 15.71 -12.84
N TRP A 51 3.03 16.39 -12.21
CA TRP A 51 1.93 17.06 -12.91
C TRP A 51 2.38 18.32 -13.67
N VAL A 52 3.34 19.07 -13.11
CA VAL A 52 3.76 20.40 -13.61
C VAL A 52 5.07 20.35 -14.42
N ALA A 53 5.90 19.31 -14.30
CA ALA A 53 7.21 19.21 -14.99
C ALA A 53 7.16 19.06 -16.52
N GLY A 54 6.00 19.27 -17.16
CA GLY A 54 5.95 19.58 -18.58
C GLY A 54 5.41 20.99 -18.75
N GLY A 55 6.24 21.96 -19.15
CA GLY A 55 5.81 23.34 -19.44
C GLY A 55 4.75 23.46 -20.54
N ALA A 56 4.94 24.25 -21.60
CA ALA A 56 3.93 24.42 -22.66
C ALA A 56 3.52 23.09 -23.38
N ARG A 57 4.30 22.00 -23.24
CA ARG A 57 3.95 20.62 -23.67
C ARG A 57 3.13 19.82 -22.65
N GLY A 58 2.94 20.34 -21.44
CA GLY A 58 2.20 19.72 -20.34
C GLY A 58 0.70 19.67 -20.59
N VAL A 59 0.09 20.70 -21.18
CA VAL A 59 -1.36 20.75 -21.40
C VAL A 59 -1.85 19.60 -22.31
N ALA A 60 -1.05 19.24 -23.33
CA ALA A 60 -1.35 18.09 -24.20
C ALA A 60 -1.12 16.74 -23.49
N ARG A 61 -0.14 16.67 -22.58
CA ARG A 61 0.14 15.49 -21.76
C ARG A 61 -0.83 15.33 -20.58
N SER A 62 -1.42 16.42 -20.09
CA SER A 62 -2.44 16.44 -19.04
C SER A 62 -3.73 15.76 -19.50
N LYS A 63 -4.11 15.88 -20.78
CA LYS A 63 -5.23 15.12 -21.35
C LYS A 63 -4.93 13.61 -21.42
N ALA A 64 -3.69 13.22 -21.72
CA ALA A 64 -3.26 11.82 -21.70
C ALA A 64 -3.09 11.26 -20.27
N LYS A 65 -2.72 12.11 -19.29
CA LYS A 65 -2.62 11.77 -17.86
C LYS A 65 -3.98 11.74 -17.14
N LEU A 66 -4.98 12.46 -17.63
CA LEU A 66 -6.38 12.29 -17.25
C LEU A 66 -7.02 11.05 -17.90
N ALA A 67 -6.35 10.45 -18.90
CA ALA A 67 -6.67 9.14 -19.44
C ALA A 67 -5.90 8.00 -18.76
N ASP A 68 -5.03 8.33 -17.78
CA ASP A 68 -4.29 7.37 -16.97
C ASP A 68 -5.24 6.68 -15.99
N LYS A 69 -5.24 5.35 -15.99
CA LYS A 69 -6.23 4.56 -15.25
C LYS A 69 -6.12 4.77 -13.75
N ASP A 70 -4.91 4.98 -13.23
CA ASP A 70 -4.69 5.22 -11.81
C ASP A 70 -5.21 6.60 -11.40
N ALA A 71 -5.01 7.61 -12.26
CA ALA A 71 -5.54 8.95 -12.02
C ALA A 71 -7.07 8.98 -12.12
N ILE A 72 -7.66 8.29 -13.10
CA ILE A 72 -9.13 8.16 -13.24
C ILE A 72 -9.70 7.43 -12.03
N HIS A 73 -9.09 6.32 -11.62
CA HIS A 73 -9.52 5.54 -10.48
C HIS A 73 -9.44 6.36 -9.19
N LEU A 74 -8.32 7.07 -8.97
CA LEU A 74 -8.15 7.94 -7.83
C LEU A 74 -9.11 9.13 -7.84
N ILE A 75 -9.36 9.75 -8.99
CA ILE A 75 -10.34 10.82 -9.15
C ILE A 75 -11.76 10.31 -8.85
N HIS A 76 -12.11 9.10 -9.30
CA HIS A 76 -13.40 8.48 -9.01
C HIS A 76 -13.55 8.18 -7.51
N LYS A 77 -12.47 7.74 -6.85
CA LYS A 77 -12.42 7.46 -5.41
C LYS A 77 -12.45 8.71 -4.53
N THR A 78 -11.82 9.80 -4.98
CA THR A 78 -11.59 11.01 -4.16
C THR A 78 -12.57 12.15 -4.47
N GLY A 79 -13.14 12.16 -5.68
CA GLY A 79 -13.90 13.28 -6.22
C GLY A 79 -13.02 14.40 -6.79
N TRP A 80 -13.45 15.01 -7.89
CA TRP A 80 -12.63 15.96 -8.66
C TRP A 80 -12.09 17.18 -7.87
N PRO A 81 -12.92 17.89 -7.07
CA PRO A 81 -12.43 19.07 -6.34
C PRO A 81 -11.39 18.70 -5.27
N ARG A 82 -11.59 17.55 -4.62
CA ARG A 82 -10.74 17.05 -3.55
C ARG A 82 -9.43 16.48 -4.09
N PHE A 83 -9.48 15.78 -5.23
CA PHE A 83 -8.27 15.32 -5.92
C PHE A 83 -7.34 16.48 -6.29
N VAL A 84 -7.89 17.57 -6.86
CA VAL A 84 -7.09 18.76 -7.20
C VAL A 84 -6.49 19.39 -5.95
N LEU A 85 -7.28 19.54 -4.88
CA LEU A 85 -6.79 20.11 -3.62
C LEU A 85 -5.68 19.25 -2.98
N GLU A 86 -5.87 17.94 -2.92
CA GLU A 86 -4.88 17.02 -2.34
C GLU A 86 -3.60 16.95 -3.20
N THR A 87 -3.76 17.00 -4.51
CA THR A 87 -2.63 17.09 -5.46
C THR A 87 -1.84 18.39 -5.24
N VAL A 88 -2.54 19.54 -5.11
CA VAL A 88 -1.95 20.86 -4.81
C VAL A 88 -1.21 20.88 -3.48
N LEU A 89 -1.83 20.33 -2.43
CA LEU A 89 -1.29 20.40 -1.08
C LEU A 89 -0.21 19.33 -0.81
N ALA A 90 -0.16 18.25 -1.61
CA ALA A 90 0.79 17.15 -1.50
C ALA A 90 1.02 16.72 -0.04
N ARG A 91 -0.06 16.65 0.76
CA ARG A 91 0.06 16.36 2.18
C ARG A 91 0.47 14.91 2.37
N PRO A 92 1.42 14.62 3.28
CA PRO A 92 1.76 13.24 3.57
C PRO A 92 0.55 12.53 4.17
N VAL A 93 0.38 11.25 3.86
CA VAL A 93 -0.77 10.44 4.27
C VAL A 93 -0.60 10.07 5.75
N GLY A 94 0.28 9.11 6.06
CA GLY A 94 0.48 8.61 7.42
C GLY A 94 0.84 9.71 8.42
N LEU A 95 1.76 10.61 8.06
CA LEU A 95 2.16 11.72 8.93
C LEU A 95 1.04 12.71 9.26
N SER A 96 -0.04 12.75 8.47
CA SER A 96 -1.17 13.62 8.76
C SER A 96 -2.20 13.02 9.71
N PHE A 97 -2.08 11.72 10.06
CA PHE A 97 -3.08 10.98 10.84
C PHE A 97 -2.42 10.15 11.95
N ILE A 98 -1.36 10.67 12.56
CA ILE A 98 -0.63 9.96 13.63
C ILE A 98 -1.54 9.55 14.79
N PRO A 99 -2.38 10.43 15.39
CA PRO A 99 -3.24 10.03 16.50
C PRO A 99 -4.24 8.93 16.12
N GLU A 100 -4.80 8.99 14.91
CA GLU A 100 -5.75 8.00 14.41
C GLU A 100 -5.08 6.64 14.18
N LEU A 101 -3.86 6.63 13.64
CA LEU A 101 -3.07 5.42 13.44
C LEU A 101 -2.63 4.81 14.78
N GLN A 102 -2.24 5.63 15.75
CA GLN A 102 -1.94 5.16 17.11
C GLN A 102 -3.18 4.52 17.75
N ALA A 103 -4.37 5.07 17.53
CA ALA A 103 -5.61 4.46 17.98
C ALA A 103 -5.89 3.11 17.31
N VAL A 104 -5.59 2.97 16.01
CA VAL A 104 -5.69 1.68 15.29
C VAL A 104 -4.75 0.64 15.90
N GLN A 105 -3.50 1.01 16.20
CA GLN A 105 -2.54 0.11 16.85
C GLN A 105 -3.00 -0.27 18.28
N ALA A 106 -3.56 0.67 19.03
CA ALA A 106 -4.09 0.43 20.37
C ALA A 106 -5.32 -0.50 20.39
N GLU A 107 -6.07 -0.59 19.28
CA GLU A 107 -7.16 -1.56 19.09
C GLU A 107 -6.65 -2.99 18.79
N GLY A 108 -5.33 -3.19 18.70
CA GLY A 108 -4.72 -4.51 18.46
C GLY A 108 -4.48 -4.83 16.98
N HIS A 109 -4.63 -3.85 16.09
CA HIS A 109 -4.24 -3.99 14.69
C HIS A 109 -2.73 -3.82 14.51
N GLU A 110 -2.16 -4.54 13.52
CA GLU A 110 -0.78 -4.33 13.11
C GLU A 110 -0.69 -3.11 12.18
N LEU A 111 0.31 -2.27 12.40
CA LEU A 111 0.74 -1.28 11.42
C LEU A 111 2.05 -1.75 10.76
N GLY A 112 2.05 -1.82 9.42
CA GLY A 112 3.21 -2.09 8.60
C GLY A 112 3.65 -0.85 7.82
N LEU A 113 4.89 -0.85 7.33
CA LEU A 113 5.41 0.24 6.50
C LEU A 113 5.04 0.02 5.02
N HIS A 114 4.50 1.05 4.35
CA HIS A 114 4.18 0.99 2.93
C HIS A 114 5.12 1.85 2.06
N GLY A 115 6.28 1.30 1.70
CA GLY A 115 7.26 1.98 0.85
C GLY A 115 7.94 3.21 1.49
N GLY A 116 8.50 4.04 0.61
CA GLY A 116 9.19 5.29 0.95
C GLY A 116 8.26 6.52 1.08
N MET A 117 8.80 7.73 0.92
CA MET A 117 8.06 8.99 1.15
C MET A 117 7.33 9.52 -0.09
N ASP A 118 7.58 8.97 -1.28
CA ASP A 118 6.86 9.34 -2.51
C ASP A 118 6.30 8.11 -3.22
N HIS A 119 5.03 7.82 -2.93
CA HIS A 119 4.30 6.67 -3.47
C HIS A 119 4.16 6.69 -5.00
N VAL A 120 4.11 7.88 -5.59
CA VAL A 120 4.02 8.06 -7.06
C VAL A 120 5.35 7.73 -7.71
N VAL A 121 6.45 8.23 -7.16
CA VAL A 121 7.79 7.93 -7.66
C VAL A 121 8.10 6.45 -7.52
N TRP A 122 7.71 5.83 -6.40
CA TRP A 122 7.81 4.40 -6.20
C TRP A 122 7.05 3.65 -7.31
N SER A 123 5.75 3.85 -7.43
CA SER A 123 4.92 3.11 -8.38
C SER A 123 5.30 3.30 -9.86
N ARG A 124 5.91 4.43 -10.24
CA ARG A 124 6.18 4.76 -11.65
C ARG A 124 7.63 4.68 -12.07
N ARG A 125 8.55 4.91 -11.14
CA ARG A 125 9.98 5.12 -11.44
C ARG A 125 10.90 4.29 -10.55
N PHE A 126 10.40 3.33 -9.78
CA PHE A 126 11.19 2.46 -8.90
C PHE A 126 12.48 1.91 -9.55
N HIS A 127 12.37 1.31 -10.74
CA HIS A 127 13.52 0.73 -11.45
C HIS A 127 14.54 1.76 -11.97
N GLN A 128 14.17 3.05 -11.98
CA GLN A 128 15.04 4.16 -12.40
C GLN A 128 15.70 4.86 -11.22
N LEU A 129 15.30 4.55 -9.98
CA LEU A 129 15.86 5.17 -8.79
C LEU A 129 17.27 4.64 -8.55
N PRO A 130 18.27 5.53 -8.38
CA PRO A 130 19.58 5.13 -7.87
C PRO A 130 19.46 4.57 -6.46
N ASP A 131 20.32 3.62 -6.11
CA ASP A 131 20.29 2.92 -4.81
C ASP A 131 20.32 3.89 -3.62
N ALA A 132 21.20 4.88 -3.65
CA ALA A 132 21.30 5.88 -2.58
C ALA A 132 20.04 6.76 -2.44
N VAL A 133 19.27 6.95 -3.52
CA VAL A 133 18.00 7.70 -3.48
C VAL A 133 16.91 6.83 -2.89
N LEU A 134 16.81 5.56 -3.33
CA LEU A 134 15.86 4.59 -2.80
C LEU A 134 16.09 4.34 -1.30
N GLU A 135 17.33 4.10 -0.90
CA GLU A 135 17.70 3.85 0.50
C GLU A 135 17.38 5.06 1.38
N ARG A 136 17.70 6.28 0.93
CA ARG A 136 17.33 7.49 1.68
C ARG A 136 15.82 7.66 1.81
N ASP A 137 15.06 7.41 0.75
CA ASP A 137 13.60 7.54 0.76
C ASP A 137 12.95 6.52 1.72
N LEU A 138 13.49 5.30 1.76
CA LEU A 138 13.13 4.25 2.71
C LEU A 138 13.51 4.62 4.15
N ASP A 139 14.73 5.09 4.38
CA ASP A 139 15.23 5.50 5.70
C ASP A 139 14.42 6.66 6.28
N ASP A 140 14.06 7.65 5.45
CA ASP A 140 13.20 8.78 5.85
C ASP A 140 11.81 8.28 6.28
N SER A 141 11.19 7.40 5.48
CA SER A 141 9.89 6.78 5.79
C SER A 141 9.94 5.93 7.06
N TYR A 142 10.95 5.07 7.19
CA TYR A 142 11.20 4.24 8.36
C TYR A 142 11.45 5.05 9.62
N GLY A 143 12.25 6.11 9.54
CA GLY A 143 12.56 6.98 10.68
C GLY A 143 11.32 7.67 11.23
N HIS A 144 10.41 8.10 10.36
CA HIS A 144 9.10 8.61 10.75
C HIS A 144 8.22 7.54 11.39
N PHE A 145 8.15 6.36 10.78
CA PHE A 145 7.36 5.25 11.30
C PHE A 145 7.85 4.83 12.71
N LEU A 146 9.16 4.63 12.85
CA LEU A 146 9.82 4.27 14.10
C LEU A 146 9.51 5.26 15.22
N ARG A 147 9.58 6.56 14.91
CA ARG A 147 9.32 7.64 15.88
C ARG A 147 7.90 7.62 16.43
N HIS A 148 6.91 7.28 15.60
CA HIS A 148 5.50 7.43 15.96
C HIS A 148 4.81 6.13 16.38
N PHE A 149 5.28 5.00 15.87
CA PHE A 149 4.60 3.70 16.01
C PHE A 149 5.51 2.59 16.54
N GLY A 150 6.84 2.80 16.55
CA GLY A 150 7.83 1.77 16.89
C GLY A 150 8.32 1.01 15.66
N ARG A 151 9.08 -0.08 15.88
CA ARG A 151 9.66 -0.87 14.77
C ARG A 151 8.56 -1.61 14.03
N PRO A 152 8.37 -1.38 12.72
CA PRO A 152 7.42 -2.16 11.92
C PRO A 152 7.91 -3.61 11.76
N THR A 153 6.99 -4.56 11.81
CA THR A 153 7.24 -5.99 11.55
C THR A 153 7.08 -6.34 10.09
N GLY A 154 6.06 -5.75 9.44
CA GLY A 154 5.73 -5.97 8.04
C GLY A 154 6.09 -4.79 7.14
N PHE A 155 6.42 -5.12 5.89
CA PHE A 155 6.58 -4.17 4.79
C PHE A 155 5.73 -4.55 3.58
N SER A 156 5.21 -3.56 2.85
CA SER A 156 4.56 -3.74 1.55
C SER A 156 5.00 -2.63 0.61
N SER A 157 5.36 -2.94 -0.63
CA SER A 157 5.76 -1.98 -1.63
C SER A 157 4.57 -1.42 -2.40
N PRO A 158 4.51 -0.12 -2.66
CA PRO A 158 3.57 0.45 -3.61
C PRO A 158 3.62 -0.29 -4.96
N GLY A 159 2.49 -0.85 -5.38
CA GLY A 159 2.37 -1.61 -6.62
C GLY A 159 3.15 -2.94 -6.66
N PHE A 160 3.58 -3.46 -5.51
CA PHE A 160 4.44 -4.66 -5.39
C PHE A 160 5.80 -4.53 -6.08
N TYR A 161 6.25 -3.29 -6.34
CA TYR A 161 7.58 -3.04 -6.90
C TYR A 161 8.63 -3.11 -5.80
N SER A 162 9.30 -4.26 -5.71
CA SER A 162 10.52 -4.45 -4.94
C SER A 162 11.55 -5.27 -5.73
N ASP A 163 12.81 -5.06 -5.40
CA ASP A 163 13.93 -5.85 -5.90
C ASP A 163 14.90 -6.12 -4.75
N GLU A 164 16.04 -6.72 -5.06
CA GLU A 164 17.04 -7.10 -4.06
C GLU A 164 17.53 -5.93 -3.19
N ARG A 165 17.46 -4.70 -3.67
CA ARG A 165 17.87 -3.51 -2.91
C ARG A 165 16.93 -3.29 -1.74
N VAL A 166 15.63 -3.41 -1.98
CA VAL A 166 14.58 -3.36 -0.94
C VAL A 166 14.74 -4.56 0.00
N MET A 167 14.88 -5.77 -0.53
CA MET A 167 15.00 -6.98 0.29
C MET A 167 16.21 -6.91 1.25
N ARG A 168 17.38 -6.48 0.77
CA ARG A 168 18.56 -6.25 1.61
C ARG A 168 18.33 -5.15 2.64
N TRP A 169 17.61 -4.09 2.28
CA TRP A 169 17.30 -3.00 3.20
C TRP A 169 16.38 -3.46 4.34
N LEU A 170 15.35 -4.25 4.02
CA LEU A 170 14.44 -4.86 5.01
C LEU A 170 15.19 -5.77 5.98
N ASP A 171 16.10 -6.59 5.47
CA ASP A 171 16.90 -7.50 6.28
C ASP A 171 17.81 -6.75 7.28
N ARG A 172 18.45 -5.66 6.84
CA ARG A 172 19.26 -4.78 7.72
C ARG A 172 18.44 -4.10 8.81
N HIS A 173 17.18 -3.76 8.52
CA HIS A 173 16.28 -3.08 9.45
C HIS A 173 15.48 -4.02 10.36
N GLY A 174 15.63 -5.33 10.17
CA GLY A 174 15.05 -6.35 11.05
C GLY A 174 13.55 -6.54 10.86
N PHE A 175 13.04 -6.33 9.64
CA PHE A 175 11.67 -6.70 9.31
C PHE A 175 11.48 -8.22 9.44
N THR A 176 10.29 -8.65 9.84
CA THR A 176 9.97 -10.08 9.96
C THR A 176 9.41 -10.63 8.65
N TYR A 177 8.71 -9.79 7.89
CA TYR A 177 8.16 -10.19 6.60
C TYR A 177 7.95 -9.02 5.64
N ASN A 178 7.86 -9.34 4.35
CA ASN A 178 7.34 -8.47 3.30
C ASN A 178 6.08 -9.09 2.67
N GLY A 179 5.21 -8.23 2.13
CA GLY A 179 3.94 -8.59 1.49
C GLY A 179 3.94 -8.51 -0.03
N ASP A 180 5.10 -8.54 -0.68
CA ASP A 180 5.25 -8.17 -2.10
C ASP A 180 5.07 -9.34 -3.08
N GLY A 181 4.96 -10.56 -2.57
CA GLY A 181 4.67 -11.74 -3.39
C GLY A 181 3.23 -11.75 -3.94
N ILE A 182 3.02 -12.37 -5.10
CA ILE A 182 1.70 -12.61 -5.68
C ILE A 182 1.56 -14.12 -5.94
N GLY A 183 0.58 -14.73 -5.28
CA GLY A 183 0.33 -16.18 -5.32
C GLY A 183 1.43 -17.02 -4.67
N GLY A 184 1.17 -18.32 -4.56
CA GLY A 184 2.10 -19.27 -3.96
C GLY A 184 2.11 -19.25 -2.42
N GLU A 185 3.05 -20.01 -1.85
CA GLU A 185 3.20 -20.20 -0.41
C GLU A 185 4.17 -19.19 0.21
N PRO A 186 4.02 -18.86 1.51
CA PRO A 186 5.04 -18.14 2.26
C PRO A 186 6.42 -18.82 2.15
N HIS A 187 7.44 -18.04 1.87
CA HIS A 187 8.82 -18.52 1.70
C HIS A 187 9.82 -17.54 2.30
N VAL A 188 11.03 -18.01 2.57
CA VAL A 188 12.13 -17.13 3.03
C VAL A 188 12.50 -16.19 1.88
N ALA A 189 12.61 -14.89 2.17
CA ALA A 189 13.00 -13.91 1.17
C ALA A 189 14.44 -14.14 0.72
N GLU A 190 14.75 -13.80 -0.53
CA GLU A 190 16.08 -13.98 -1.11
C GLU A 190 16.60 -12.68 -1.74
N ALA A 191 17.91 -12.50 -1.74
CA ALA A 191 18.59 -11.48 -2.53
C ALA A 191 19.90 -12.04 -3.08
N ALA A 192 20.13 -11.87 -4.39
CA ALA A 192 21.29 -12.42 -5.10
C ALA A 192 21.46 -13.94 -4.91
N GLY A 193 20.33 -14.67 -4.85
CA GLY A 193 20.29 -16.13 -4.63
C GLY A 193 20.68 -16.57 -3.22
N MET A 194 20.78 -15.64 -2.26
CA MET A 194 21.07 -15.94 -0.86
C MET A 194 19.82 -15.73 0.00
N PRO A 195 19.50 -16.66 0.92
CA PRO A 195 18.38 -16.49 1.83
C PRO A 195 18.62 -15.35 2.82
N LEU A 196 17.58 -14.59 3.08
CA LEU A 196 17.51 -13.52 4.08
C LEU A 196 16.84 -14.01 5.36
N ARG A 197 16.69 -13.14 6.36
CA ARG A 197 16.15 -13.48 7.69
C ARG A 197 14.65 -13.28 7.81
N HIS A 198 14.02 -12.70 6.80
CA HIS A 198 12.60 -12.36 6.79
C HIS A 198 11.83 -13.19 5.76
N TRP A 199 10.52 -13.29 5.93
CA TRP A 199 9.63 -14.03 5.03
C TRP A 199 9.06 -13.14 3.93
N THR A 200 8.77 -13.71 2.77
CA THR A 200 7.81 -13.16 1.81
C THR A 200 6.48 -13.85 2.03
N ILE A 201 5.43 -13.09 2.36
CA ILE A 201 4.05 -13.57 2.53
C ILE A 201 3.22 -13.06 1.34
N PRO A 202 2.89 -13.91 0.36
CA PRO A 202 2.23 -13.48 -0.86
C PRO A 202 0.76 -13.06 -0.68
N VAL A 203 0.28 -12.20 -1.58
CA VAL A 203 -1.17 -12.00 -1.80
C VAL A 203 -1.71 -13.17 -2.60
N THR A 204 -2.61 -13.94 -1.99
CA THR A 204 -3.26 -15.08 -2.64
C THR A 204 -4.70 -14.80 -3.06
N LEU A 205 -5.30 -13.70 -2.57
CA LEU A 205 -6.65 -13.27 -2.91
C LEU A 205 -6.64 -11.89 -3.56
N SER A 206 -6.83 -11.84 -4.88
CA SER A 206 -6.89 -10.58 -5.64
C SER A 206 -7.75 -10.74 -6.90
N GLY A 207 -8.29 -9.63 -7.41
CA GLY A 207 -8.89 -9.58 -8.73
C GLY A 207 -7.85 -9.66 -9.85
N PRO A 208 -8.29 -9.63 -11.13
CA PRO A 208 -7.40 -9.72 -12.28
C PRO A 208 -6.32 -8.64 -12.25
N ARG A 209 -5.06 -9.02 -12.55
CA ARG A 209 -3.90 -8.11 -12.52
C ARG A 209 -3.73 -7.43 -11.16
N THR A 210 -3.83 -8.22 -10.09
CA THR A 210 -3.57 -7.82 -8.68
C THR A 210 -4.43 -6.67 -8.16
N ILE A 211 -5.57 -6.40 -8.79
CA ILE A 211 -6.53 -5.42 -8.27
C ILE A 211 -7.02 -5.93 -6.89
N PRO A 212 -7.11 -5.10 -5.84
CA PRO A 212 -7.60 -5.55 -4.55
C PRO A 212 -8.97 -6.23 -4.67
N PHE A 213 -9.12 -7.41 -4.07
CA PHE A 213 -10.29 -8.28 -4.26
C PHE A 213 -11.63 -7.56 -4.03
N LEU A 214 -11.76 -6.87 -2.90
CA LEU A 214 -12.99 -6.12 -2.57
C LEU A 214 -13.19 -4.90 -3.48
N GLU A 215 -12.11 -4.27 -3.95
CA GLU A 215 -12.20 -3.17 -4.91
C GLU A 215 -12.72 -3.66 -6.26
N TYR A 216 -12.22 -4.79 -6.74
CA TYR A 216 -12.67 -5.42 -7.98
C TYR A 216 -14.17 -5.73 -7.96
N HIS A 217 -14.65 -6.37 -6.90
CA HIS A 217 -16.07 -6.70 -6.77
C HIS A 217 -16.95 -5.48 -6.53
N GLY A 218 -16.49 -4.55 -5.67
CA GLY A 218 -17.20 -3.32 -5.35
C GLY A 218 -17.42 -2.43 -6.57
N ALA A 219 -16.38 -2.23 -7.39
CA ALA A 219 -16.47 -1.44 -8.62
C ALA A 219 -17.46 -2.01 -9.64
N ARG A 220 -17.69 -3.33 -9.60
CA ARG A 220 -18.60 -4.04 -10.51
C ARG A 220 -20.02 -4.16 -9.97
N GLY A 221 -20.26 -3.79 -8.70
CA GLY A 221 -21.52 -4.09 -8.03
C GLY A 221 -21.83 -5.59 -8.03
N THR A 222 -20.80 -6.42 -7.83
CA THR A 222 -20.95 -7.88 -7.87
C THR A 222 -21.92 -8.31 -6.74
N PRO A 223 -22.95 -9.14 -7.02
CA PRO A 223 -23.83 -9.63 -5.98
C PRO A 223 -23.06 -10.36 -4.87
N GLU A 224 -23.44 -10.15 -3.61
CA GLU A 224 -22.74 -10.69 -2.43
C GLU A 224 -22.51 -12.20 -2.53
N ARG A 225 -23.53 -12.98 -2.93
CA ARG A 225 -23.42 -14.44 -3.11
C ARG A 225 -22.29 -14.83 -4.07
N ASP A 226 -22.02 -14.03 -5.09
CA ASP A 226 -21.00 -14.32 -6.11
C ASP A 226 -19.62 -13.94 -5.56
N VAL A 227 -19.52 -12.89 -4.73
CA VAL A 227 -18.29 -12.53 -4.00
C VAL A 227 -17.90 -13.62 -3.00
N ILE A 228 -18.88 -14.15 -2.26
CA ILE A 228 -18.65 -15.24 -1.30
C ILE A 228 -18.24 -16.52 -2.02
N ALA A 229 -18.88 -16.87 -3.13
CA ALA A 229 -18.51 -18.04 -3.92
C ALA A 229 -17.08 -17.94 -4.47
N ASP A 230 -16.67 -16.76 -4.96
CA ASP A 230 -15.31 -16.52 -5.44
C ASP A 230 -14.29 -16.64 -4.29
N LEU A 231 -14.57 -16.02 -3.13
CA LEU A 231 -13.75 -16.18 -1.93
C LEU A 231 -13.58 -17.65 -1.53
N GLN A 232 -14.67 -18.42 -1.49
CA GLN A 232 -14.64 -19.84 -1.13
C GLN A 232 -13.78 -20.66 -2.09
N SER A 233 -13.83 -20.36 -3.39
CA SER A 233 -13.00 -21.06 -4.38
C SER A 233 -11.48 -20.86 -4.18
N HIS A 234 -11.08 -19.78 -3.50
CA HIS A 234 -9.69 -19.54 -3.11
C HIS A 234 -9.32 -20.17 -1.76
N LEU A 235 -10.31 -20.60 -0.97
CA LEU A 235 -10.13 -21.22 0.34
C LEU A 235 -10.14 -22.76 0.30
N ASP A 236 -10.61 -23.38 -0.78
CA ASP A 236 -10.58 -24.83 -1.04
C ASP A 236 -9.20 -25.31 -1.55
#